data_AF-A0A520ID81-F1
#
_entry.id   AF-A0A520ID81-F1
#
_cell.length_a   1.000
_cell.length_b   1.000
_cell.length_c   1.000
_cell.angle_alpha   90.00
_cell.angle_beta   90.00
_cell.angle_gamma   90.00
#
_symmetry.space_group_name_H-M   'P 1'
#
loop_
_entity.id
_entity.type
_entity.pdbx_description
1 polymer ?
#
loop_
_entity_poly.entity_id
_entity_poly.type
_entity_poly.pdbx_seq_one_letter_code
_entity_poly.pdbx_strand_id
1 'polypeptide(L)'
;MGNFPLTIISDQIAKSRGLLIFHGKGYIVMTGGGNHNYYCGYCTETIITKFNSLGVITGGAIQCPKCGTPNDLSIRPHKTKPQLMKDMTAEVSPKIMIVASPLWSSQSFSGNLNILSSELIDAFVDEQQSFPGILQHYTSYQGMAGIISTNSLWLTDISYMNDTSELNYGKELIQKCFDEKSNDVSDATRELFRRGFTSGDTLDPRFGYYATSFCSNSDLLSQWRAYGGGGNGYALGFSTNSIKLDQDCQLRKVIYDVETQKRLVDHTIDATISLFETERGGMLIDELDEKQILPAFAAFLHDHLLEYLFTFKHPAFIEENEIRLIYKFNKDRDLKNIKFRSYNSVPVPYMPLNLQSEKLLAILPLVSITHGPTLHPDLTKKSLSLMLEQNNYSHVELIGSATPLRL
;
A
#
# COMPACT_ATOMS: atom_id res chain seq x y z
N MET A 1 22.22 -21.85 -24.24
CA MET A 1 21.34 -23.01 -24.44
C MET A 1 21.56 -23.95 -23.27
N GLY A 2 20.56 -24.12 -22.40
CA GLY A 2 20.62 -25.04 -21.28
C GLY A 2 19.93 -26.36 -21.65
N ASN A 3 20.47 -27.47 -21.18
CA ASN A 3 19.82 -28.78 -21.25
C ASN A 3 18.87 -28.89 -20.05
N PHE A 4 17.59 -29.18 -20.29
CA PHE A 4 16.62 -29.28 -19.21
C PHE A 4 15.91 -30.64 -19.22
N PRO A 5 16.04 -31.45 -18.15
CA PRO A 5 15.29 -32.68 -18.05
C PRO A 5 13.81 -32.38 -17.79
N LEU A 6 12.93 -32.99 -18.60
CA LEU A 6 11.50 -33.04 -18.32
C LEU A 6 11.25 -34.18 -17.32
N THR A 7 10.46 -33.91 -16.27
CA THR A 7 10.18 -34.89 -15.22
C THR A 7 8.68 -35.19 -15.17
N ILE A 8 8.33 -36.45 -15.03
CA ILE A 8 6.95 -36.90 -14.86
C ILE A 8 6.52 -36.54 -13.42
N ILE A 9 5.54 -35.65 -13.28
CA ILE A 9 5.08 -35.11 -11.98
C ILE A 9 4.35 -36.17 -11.15
N SER A 10 3.66 -37.11 -11.81
CA SER A 10 2.92 -38.21 -11.18
C SER A 10 2.43 -39.18 -12.24
N ASP A 11 2.52 -40.48 -11.98
CA ASP A 11 1.95 -41.54 -12.84
C ASP A 11 0.43 -41.39 -13.00
N GLN A 12 -0.26 -40.83 -12.01
CA GLN A 12 -1.69 -40.62 -12.02
C GLN A 12 -2.09 -39.40 -12.87
N ILE A 13 -1.29 -38.33 -12.82
CA ILE A 13 -1.47 -37.13 -13.66
C ILE A 13 -1.16 -37.48 -15.13
N ALA A 14 -0.06 -38.20 -15.37
CA ALA A 14 0.33 -38.71 -16.68
C ALA A 14 -0.78 -39.53 -17.36
N LYS A 15 -1.49 -40.37 -16.59
CA LYS A 15 -2.62 -41.16 -17.08
C LYS A 15 -3.84 -40.33 -17.47
N SER A 16 -4.04 -39.16 -16.86
CA SER A 16 -5.23 -38.32 -17.07
C SER A 16 -5.07 -37.24 -18.15
N ARG A 17 -3.83 -36.82 -18.45
CA ARG A 17 -3.55 -35.70 -19.37
C ARG A 17 -2.61 -36.02 -20.53
N GLY A 18 -2.08 -37.26 -20.58
CA GLY A 18 -1.13 -37.69 -21.60
C GLY A 18 0.33 -37.43 -21.21
N LEU A 19 1.25 -38.18 -21.84
CA LEU A 19 2.69 -38.08 -21.61
C LEU A 19 3.38 -37.56 -22.88
N LEU A 20 4.23 -36.54 -22.75
CA LEU A 20 5.19 -36.18 -23.80
C LEU A 20 6.39 -37.14 -23.70
N ILE A 21 6.36 -38.21 -24.49
CA ILE A 21 7.44 -39.22 -24.52
C ILE A 21 8.42 -38.85 -25.63
N PHE A 22 9.65 -38.51 -25.23
CA PHE A 22 10.75 -38.33 -26.17
C PHE A 22 11.36 -39.71 -26.52
N HIS A 23 11.11 -40.21 -27.72
CA HIS A 23 11.62 -41.51 -28.21
C HIS A 23 13.02 -41.40 -28.83
N GLY A 24 13.98 -40.75 -28.14
CA GLY A 24 15.36 -40.62 -28.63
C GLY A 24 16.40 -40.48 -27.52
N LYS A 25 17.66 -40.81 -27.82
CA LYS A 25 18.82 -40.37 -27.02
C LYS A 25 19.23 -38.98 -27.52
N GLY A 26 19.03 -37.94 -26.72
CA GLY A 26 19.34 -36.55 -27.11
C GLY A 26 18.75 -35.51 -26.16
N TYR A 27 18.95 -34.23 -26.49
CA TYR A 27 18.42 -33.09 -25.75
C TYR A 27 17.37 -32.36 -26.60
N ILE A 28 16.30 -31.87 -25.98
CA ILE A 28 15.42 -30.89 -26.61
C ILE A 28 16.02 -29.51 -26.35
N VAL A 29 16.52 -28.87 -27.40
CA VAL A 29 16.95 -27.47 -27.34
C VAL A 29 15.76 -26.60 -27.72
N MET A 30 15.14 -25.96 -26.72
CA MET A 30 14.12 -24.95 -26.98
C MET A 30 14.79 -23.58 -27.16
N THR A 31 14.76 -23.07 -28.40
CA THR A 31 15.12 -21.68 -28.72
C THR A 31 13.84 -20.90 -28.97
N GLY A 32 13.69 -19.76 -28.29
CA GLY A 32 12.57 -18.84 -28.49
C GLY A 32 13.07 -17.44 -28.85
N GLY A 33 12.28 -16.73 -29.66
CA GLY A 33 12.43 -15.30 -29.94
C GLY A 33 11.46 -14.43 -29.14
N GLY A 34 10.96 -14.93 -28.01
CA GLY A 34 9.93 -14.27 -27.22
C GLY A 34 10.49 -13.26 -26.21
N ASN A 35 9.58 -12.48 -25.62
CA ASN A 35 9.93 -11.40 -24.67
C ASN A 35 9.76 -11.79 -23.19
N HIS A 36 9.56 -13.07 -22.89
CA HIS A 36 9.28 -13.54 -21.54
C HIS A 36 10.24 -14.66 -21.12
N ASN A 37 10.44 -14.82 -19.83
CA ASN A 37 11.26 -15.86 -19.24
C ASN A 37 10.40 -16.73 -18.30
N TYR A 38 10.75 -18.01 -18.19
CA TYR A 38 10.20 -18.88 -17.16
C TYR A 38 11.17 -18.90 -15.98
N TYR A 39 10.67 -18.58 -14.80
CA TYR A 39 11.45 -18.59 -13.57
C TYR A 39 11.00 -19.75 -12.69
N CYS A 40 11.92 -20.28 -11.90
CA CYS A 40 11.56 -21.24 -10.88
C CYS A 40 10.67 -20.58 -9.82
N GLY A 41 9.51 -21.17 -9.52
CA GLY A 41 8.64 -20.69 -8.44
C GLY A 41 9.37 -20.65 -7.09
N TYR A 42 10.26 -21.61 -6.82
CA TYR A 42 10.94 -21.69 -5.52
C TYR A 42 12.19 -20.82 -5.37
N CYS A 43 13.04 -20.76 -6.40
CA CYS A 43 14.34 -20.07 -6.30
C CYS A 43 14.56 -18.95 -7.32
N THR A 44 13.55 -18.67 -8.15
CA THR A 44 13.53 -17.65 -9.21
C THR A 44 14.69 -17.73 -10.20
N GLU A 45 15.37 -18.87 -10.25
CA GLU A 45 16.35 -19.18 -11.28
C GLU A 45 15.67 -19.15 -12.65
N THR A 46 16.35 -18.61 -13.64
CA THR A 46 15.78 -18.57 -14.99
C THR A 46 15.85 -19.97 -15.58
N ILE A 47 14.70 -20.62 -15.71
CA ILE A 47 14.60 -21.96 -16.28
C ILE A 47 14.62 -21.86 -17.81
N ILE A 48 13.87 -20.92 -18.40
CA ILE A 48 13.85 -20.75 -19.86
C ILE A 48 13.90 -19.26 -20.17
N THR A 49 14.74 -18.86 -21.12
CA THR A 49 14.88 -17.48 -21.57
C THR A 49 14.19 -17.22 -22.90
N LYS A 50 13.64 -16.01 -23.07
CA LYS A 50 13.11 -15.47 -24.33
C LYS A 50 12.10 -16.38 -25.04
N PHE A 51 11.01 -16.77 -24.37
CA PHE A 51 10.01 -17.68 -24.91
C PHE A 51 8.60 -17.09 -24.82
N ASN A 52 7.75 -17.26 -25.85
CA ASN A 52 6.44 -16.60 -25.89
C ASN A 52 5.35 -17.35 -25.13
N SER A 53 5.25 -18.67 -25.29
CA SER A 53 4.32 -19.53 -24.54
C SER A 53 4.64 -21.00 -24.83
N LEU A 54 4.60 -21.83 -23.78
CA LEU A 54 4.66 -23.29 -23.88
C LEU A 54 3.29 -23.92 -23.69
N GLY A 55 2.20 -23.18 -23.94
CA GLY A 55 0.81 -23.64 -23.72
C GLY A 55 0.40 -24.92 -24.45
N VAL A 56 1.26 -25.47 -25.31
CA VAL A 56 1.10 -26.78 -25.95
C VAL A 56 1.51 -27.94 -25.01
N ILE A 57 2.40 -27.69 -24.04
CA ILE A 57 2.85 -28.65 -23.03
C ILE A 57 1.90 -28.54 -21.82
N THR A 58 0.79 -29.25 -21.86
CA THR A 58 -0.14 -29.33 -20.73
C THR A 58 0.25 -30.52 -19.84
N GLY A 59 0.42 -30.29 -18.53
CA GLY A 59 0.74 -31.35 -17.57
C GLY A 59 2.21 -31.81 -17.50
N GLY A 60 3.15 -31.05 -18.10
CA GLY A 60 4.59 -31.31 -18.01
C GLY A 60 5.27 -30.36 -17.02
N ALA A 61 6.14 -30.89 -16.16
CA ALA A 61 7.05 -30.07 -15.35
C ALA A 61 8.49 -30.20 -15.81
N ILE A 62 9.21 -29.11 -15.62
CA ILE A 62 10.66 -29.03 -15.75
C ILE A 62 11.28 -28.96 -14.36
N GLN A 63 12.37 -29.69 -14.17
CA GLN A 63 13.13 -29.57 -12.93
C GLN A 63 13.96 -28.29 -12.95
N CYS A 64 13.88 -27.47 -11.91
CA CYS A 64 14.74 -26.29 -11.81
C CYS A 64 16.21 -26.73 -11.76
N PRO A 65 17.08 -26.20 -12.64
CA PRO A 65 18.48 -26.63 -12.71
C PRO A 65 19.28 -26.30 -11.44
N LYS A 66 18.86 -25.26 -10.69
CA LYS A 66 19.51 -24.83 -9.46
C LYS A 66 19.05 -25.56 -8.19
N CYS A 67 17.74 -25.71 -8.00
CA CYS A 67 17.19 -26.20 -6.72
C CYS A 67 16.47 -27.55 -6.81
N GLY A 68 16.29 -28.11 -8.01
CA GLY A 68 15.63 -29.40 -8.17
C GLY A 68 14.10 -29.38 -8.05
N THR A 69 13.46 -28.25 -7.70
CA THR A 69 12.00 -28.15 -7.61
C THR A 69 11.34 -28.35 -8.97
N PRO A 70 10.27 -29.16 -9.10
CA PRO A 70 9.50 -29.25 -10.34
C PRO A 70 8.70 -27.96 -10.59
N ASN A 71 8.67 -27.47 -11.82
CA ASN A 71 7.94 -26.27 -12.22
C ASN A 71 7.04 -26.58 -13.40
N ASP A 72 5.76 -26.24 -13.31
CA ASP A 72 4.81 -26.34 -14.42
C ASP A 72 5.06 -25.21 -15.43
N LEU A 73 5.40 -25.57 -16.67
CA LEU A 73 5.70 -24.63 -17.76
C LEU A 73 4.46 -24.25 -18.59
N SER A 74 3.30 -24.83 -18.31
CA SER A 74 2.03 -24.41 -18.92
C SER A 74 1.58 -23.04 -18.41
N ILE A 75 2.14 -22.61 -17.28
CA ILE A 75 1.85 -21.34 -16.59
C ILE A 75 2.74 -20.25 -17.16
N ARG A 76 2.13 -19.10 -17.47
CA ARG A 76 2.67 -18.11 -18.42
C ARG A 76 4.04 -17.56 -17.99
N PRO A 77 4.92 -17.24 -18.96
CA PRO A 77 6.24 -16.72 -18.66
C PRO A 77 6.17 -15.26 -18.17
N HIS A 78 6.99 -14.93 -17.18
CA HIS A 78 7.07 -13.57 -16.63
C HIS A 78 8.02 -12.72 -17.47
N LYS A 79 7.68 -11.43 -17.67
CA LYS A 79 8.58 -10.47 -18.32
C LYS A 79 9.83 -10.19 -17.48
N THR A 80 9.70 -10.28 -16.17
CA THR A 80 10.70 -9.91 -15.18
C THR A 80 10.76 -10.95 -14.07
N LYS A 81 11.93 -11.08 -13.44
CA LYS A 81 12.16 -12.03 -12.36
C LYS A 81 11.35 -11.62 -11.12
N PRO A 82 10.47 -12.47 -10.58
CA PRO A 82 9.76 -12.16 -9.34
C PRO A 82 10.73 -12.16 -8.16
N GLN A 83 10.39 -11.42 -7.10
CA GLN A 83 11.17 -11.37 -5.86
C GLN A 83 10.72 -12.47 -4.90
N LEU A 84 11.64 -13.02 -4.12
CA LEU A 84 11.33 -14.01 -3.09
C LEU A 84 11.41 -13.41 -1.70
N MET A 85 10.66 -14.00 -0.76
CA MET A 85 10.68 -13.60 0.65
C MET A 85 12.10 -13.60 1.24
N LYS A 86 12.91 -14.62 0.93
CA LYS A 86 14.30 -14.74 1.40
C LYS A 86 15.25 -13.66 0.89
N ASP A 87 14.87 -12.94 -0.16
CA ASP A 87 15.66 -11.84 -0.71
C ASP A 87 15.38 -10.53 0.04
N MET A 88 14.42 -10.53 0.98
CA MET A 88 13.95 -9.34 1.71
C MET A 88 14.70 -9.19 3.03
N THR A 89 15.69 -8.29 3.07
CA THR A 89 16.35 -7.91 4.34
C THR A 89 16.63 -6.40 4.44
N ALA A 90 16.28 -5.63 3.42
CA ALA A 90 16.53 -4.20 3.40
C ALA A 90 15.38 -3.41 4.02
N GLU A 91 15.73 -2.53 4.96
CA GLU A 91 14.91 -1.39 5.35
C GLU A 91 14.74 -0.44 4.15
N VAL A 92 13.54 0.10 3.97
CA VAL A 92 13.21 0.99 2.84
C VAL A 92 13.02 2.39 3.35
N SER A 93 13.84 3.33 2.85
CA SER A 93 13.70 4.74 3.21
C SER A 93 12.38 5.31 2.68
N PRO A 94 11.70 6.15 3.46
CA PRO A 94 10.44 6.74 3.06
C PRO A 94 10.68 7.77 1.96
N LYS A 95 9.76 7.83 1.00
CA LYS A 95 9.68 8.92 0.02
C LYS A 95 8.39 9.65 0.28
N ILE A 96 8.50 10.83 0.87
CA ILE A 96 7.37 11.63 1.32
C ILE A 96 7.39 12.93 0.54
N MET A 97 6.24 13.25 -0.06
CA MET A 97 6.01 14.53 -0.72
C MET A 97 4.60 14.97 -0.36
N ILE A 98 4.44 16.22 0.07
CA ILE A 98 3.12 16.82 0.19
C ILE A 98 2.76 17.43 -1.17
N VAL A 99 1.59 17.06 -1.69
CA VAL A 99 1.10 17.61 -2.96
C VAL A 99 0.50 18.98 -2.71
N ALA A 100 1.30 20.01 -2.96
CA ALA A 100 0.92 21.42 -2.83
C ALA A 100 -0.31 21.79 -3.65
N SER A 101 -1.30 22.43 -3.02
CA SER A 101 -2.43 23.03 -3.70
C SER A 101 -1.98 24.17 -4.63
N PRO A 102 -2.57 24.29 -5.83
CA PRO A 102 -2.36 25.44 -6.71
C PRO A 102 -2.68 26.79 -6.04
N LEU A 103 -3.58 26.81 -5.05
CA LEU A 103 -4.00 28.02 -4.37
C LEU A 103 -2.85 28.78 -3.70
N TRP A 104 -1.80 28.06 -3.28
CA TRP A 104 -0.62 28.69 -2.70
C TRP A 104 0.65 28.51 -3.53
N SER A 105 0.79 27.39 -4.24
CA SER A 105 1.99 27.14 -5.05
C SER A 105 2.08 28.02 -6.31
N SER A 106 0.96 28.51 -6.83
CA SER A 106 0.93 29.38 -8.03
C SER A 106 0.99 30.88 -7.73
N GLN A 107 1.05 31.27 -6.45
CA GLN A 107 1.07 32.67 -6.06
C GLN A 107 2.44 33.31 -6.28
N SER A 108 2.48 34.62 -6.52
CA SER A 108 3.74 35.36 -6.73
C SER A 108 4.66 35.35 -5.49
N PHE A 109 4.09 35.15 -4.30
CA PHE A 109 4.81 35.08 -3.02
C PHE A 109 5.06 33.63 -2.54
N SER A 110 4.83 32.63 -3.40
CA SER A 110 4.93 31.21 -3.00
C SER A 110 6.34 30.78 -2.58
N GLY A 111 7.38 31.57 -2.85
CA GLY A 111 8.76 31.28 -2.44
C GLY A 111 8.92 31.03 -0.94
N ASN A 112 8.35 31.90 -0.09
CA ASN A 112 8.42 31.75 1.36
C ASN A 112 7.62 30.53 1.84
N LEU A 113 6.46 30.28 1.22
CA LEU A 113 5.63 29.11 1.52
C LEU A 113 6.31 27.80 1.12
N ASN A 114 7.04 27.76 0.00
CA ASN A 114 7.80 26.58 -0.40
C ASN A 114 8.92 26.26 0.58
N ILE A 115 9.63 27.27 1.08
CA ILE A 115 10.67 27.10 2.10
C ILE A 115 10.05 26.54 3.39
N LEU A 116 8.97 27.14 3.86
CA LEU A 116 8.26 26.66 5.05
C LEU A 116 7.72 25.25 4.84
N SER A 117 7.17 24.94 3.66
CA SER A 117 6.68 23.58 3.35
C SER A 117 7.80 22.56 3.46
N SER A 118 8.98 22.85 2.90
CA SER A 118 10.14 21.97 3.02
C SER A 118 10.54 21.74 4.47
N GLU A 119 10.59 22.80 5.30
CA GLU A 119 10.88 22.69 6.73
C GLU A 119 9.88 21.78 7.47
N LEU A 120 8.59 21.98 7.24
CA LEU A 120 7.53 21.19 7.87
C LEU A 120 7.55 19.72 7.40
N ILE A 121 7.82 19.49 6.12
CA ILE A 121 7.97 18.16 5.56
C ILE A 121 9.17 17.45 6.19
N ASP A 122 10.31 18.11 6.31
CA ASP A 122 11.52 17.53 6.89
C ASP A 122 11.28 17.10 8.35
N ALA A 123 10.65 17.97 9.15
CA ALA A 123 10.28 17.66 10.54
C ALA A 123 9.33 16.45 10.66
N PHE A 124 8.46 16.24 9.66
CA PHE A 124 7.58 15.08 9.60
C PHE A 124 8.29 13.82 9.07
N VAL A 125 9.17 13.96 8.08
CA VAL A 125 9.95 12.85 7.51
C VAL A 125 10.83 12.18 8.56
N ASP A 126 11.39 12.97 9.48
CA ASP A 126 12.19 12.46 10.59
C ASP A 126 11.41 11.45 11.46
N GLU A 127 10.10 11.63 11.60
CA GLU A 127 9.22 10.73 12.37
C GLU A 127 8.83 9.45 11.61
N GLN A 128 9.05 9.42 10.29
CA GLN A 128 8.57 8.33 9.45
C GLN A 128 9.53 7.13 9.44
N GLN A 129 10.81 7.35 9.79
CA GLN A 129 11.86 6.33 9.91
C GLN A 129 11.88 5.38 8.68
N SER A 130 12.62 4.27 8.75
CA SER A 130 12.62 3.27 7.67
C SER A 130 11.42 2.32 7.75
N PHE A 131 10.93 1.86 6.60
CA PHE A 131 9.91 0.82 6.52
C PHE A 131 10.55 -0.58 6.53
N PRO A 132 9.86 -1.61 7.08
CA PRO A 132 10.32 -2.98 6.98
C PRO A 132 10.38 -3.43 5.51
N GLY A 133 11.24 -4.39 5.19
CA GLY A 133 11.36 -4.94 3.83
C GLY A 133 10.11 -5.68 3.34
N ILE A 134 9.23 -6.10 4.28
CA ILE A 134 7.94 -6.72 3.99
C ILE A 134 6.83 -6.03 4.79
N LEU A 135 5.76 -5.65 4.11
CA LEU A 135 4.54 -5.09 4.70
C LEU A 135 3.41 -6.13 4.69
N GLN A 136 2.75 -6.30 5.82
CA GLN A 136 1.74 -7.34 6.04
C GLN A 136 0.34 -6.75 6.02
N HIS A 137 -0.51 -7.21 5.12
CA HIS A 137 -1.91 -6.80 5.03
C HIS A 137 -2.83 -7.92 5.51
N TYR A 138 -3.52 -7.70 6.63
CA TYR A 138 -4.48 -8.66 7.17
C TYR A 138 -5.83 -8.50 6.49
N THR A 139 -6.41 -9.62 6.10
CA THR A 139 -7.70 -9.64 5.41
C THR A 139 -8.43 -10.97 5.58
N SER A 140 -9.69 -11.00 5.16
CA SER A 140 -10.49 -12.23 5.09
C SER A 140 -10.13 -13.07 3.86
N TYR A 141 -10.63 -14.29 3.79
CA TYR A 141 -10.54 -15.11 2.56
C TYR A 141 -11.03 -14.35 1.31
N GLN A 142 -12.19 -13.69 1.41
CA GLN A 142 -12.79 -12.97 0.29
C GLN A 142 -11.90 -11.80 -0.16
N GLY A 143 -11.31 -11.06 0.79
CA GLY A 143 -10.37 -9.99 0.49
C GLY A 143 -9.10 -10.49 -0.19
N MET A 144 -8.48 -11.55 0.34
CA MET A 144 -7.32 -12.19 -0.28
C MET A 144 -7.62 -12.70 -1.69
N ALA A 145 -8.71 -13.45 -1.87
CA ALA A 145 -9.09 -14.01 -3.16
C ALA A 145 -9.37 -12.89 -4.18
N GLY A 146 -10.01 -11.79 -3.75
CA GLY A 146 -10.21 -10.59 -4.56
C GLY A 146 -8.88 -9.95 -4.98
N ILE A 147 -7.99 -9.67 -4.03
CA ILE A 147 -6.68 -9.05 -4.29
C ILE A 147 -5.84 -9.88 -5.28
N ILE A 148 -5.77 -11.19 -5.08
CA ILE A 148 -4.99 -12.11 -5.92
C ILE A 148 -5.58 -12.24 -7.32
N SER A 149 -6.90 -12.43 -7.43
CA SER A 149 -7.57 -12.65 -8.72
C SER A 149 -7.65 -11.39 -9.59
N THR A 150 -7.77 -10.21 -8.97
CA THR A 150 -7.81 -8.94 -9.71
C THR A 150 -6.43 -8.30 -9.86
N ASN A 151 -5.40 -8.82 -9.19
CA ASN A 151 -4.07 -8.24 -9.16
C ASN A 151 -4.07 -6.77 -8.67
N SER A 152 -4.91 -6.44 -7.67
CA SER A 152 -5.07 -5.07 -7.18
C SER A 152 -5.25 -5.05 -5.67
N LEU A 153 -4.58 -4.12 -4.99
CA LEU A 153 -4.89 -3.78 -3.61
C LEU A 153 -6.13 -2.90 -3.54
N TRP A 154 -6.93 -3.04 -2.48
CA TRP A 154 -8.18 -2.30 -2.33
C TRP A 154 -7.99 -1.20 -1.30
N LEU A 155 -7.75 0.02 -1.77
CA LEU A 155 -7.65 1.18 -0.90
C LEU A 155 -9.07 1.65 -0.59
N THR A 156 -9.43 1.73 0.67
CA THR A 156 -10.77 2.12 1.13
C THR A 156 -10.77 3.61 1.42
N ASP A 157 -11.86 4.30 1.12
CA ASP A 157 -12.02 5.69 1.53
C ASP A 157 -11.84 5.80 3.07
N ILE A 158 -10.95 6.69 3.51
CA ILE A 158 -10.63 6.85 4.93
C ILE A 158 -11.85 7.21 5.78
N SER A 159 -12.84 7.89 5.20
CA SER A 159 -14.10 8.24 5.86
C SER A 159 -14.98 7.03 6.16
N TYR A 160 -14.68 5.87 5.56
CA TYR A 160 -15.39 4.59 5.74
C TYR A 160 -14.54 3.52 6.44
N MET A 161 -13.34 3.87 6.92
CA MET A 161 -12.52 2.93 7.69
C MET A 161 -13.15 2.68 9.06
N ASN A 162 -12.83 1.51 9.64
CA ASN A 162 -13.56 0.92 10.77
C ASN A 162 -13.61 1.77 12.04
N ASP A 163 -12.77 2.78 12.15
CA ASP A 163 -12.72 3.63 13.33
C ASP A 163 -12.91 5.11 12.96
N THR A 164 -14.17 5.55 12.95
CA THR A 164 -14.52 6.97 12.85
C THR A 164 -13.90 7.80 13.98
N SER A 165 -13.48 7.17 15.10
CA SER A 165 -12.80 7.87 16.19
C SER A 165 -11.38 8.28 15.83
N GLU A 166 -10.71 7.66 14.85
CA GLU A 166 -9.35 8.06 14.44
C GLU A 166 -9.33 9.42 13.75
N LEU A 167 -10.24 9.64 12.79
CA LEU A 167 -10.37 10.95 12.14
C LEU A 167 -10.79 12.02 13.14
N ASN A 168 -11.68 11.67 14.09
CA ASN A 168 -12.09 12.59 15.15
C ASN A 168 -10.94 12.89 16.11
N TYR A 169 -10.12 11.90 16.47
CA TYR A 169 -8.96 12.06 17.33
C TYR A 169 -7.97 13.08 16.75
N GLY A 170 -7.60 12.94 15.48
CA GLY A 170 -6.71 13.89 14.81
C GLY A 170 -7.31 15.30 14.76
N LYS A 171 -8.61 15.41 14.43
CA LYS A 171 -9.34 16.69 14.41
C LYS A 171 -9.38 17.36 15.79
N GLU A 172 -9.69 16.60 16.84
CA GLU A 172 -9.76 17.09 18.21
C GLU A 172 -8.40 17.57 18.73
N LEU A 173 -7.32 16.83 18.41
CA LEU A 173 -5.96 17.23 18.79
C LEU A 173 -5.55 18.54 18.11
N ILE A 174 -5.80 18.65 16.80
CA ILE A 174 -5.50 19.88 16.03
C ILE A 174 -6.31 21.06 16.56
N GLN A 175 -7.62 20.88 16.78
CA GLN A 175 -8.49 21.91 17.32
C GLN A 175 -8.02 22.36 18.71
N LYS A 176 -7.61 21.43 19.57
CA LYS A 176 -7.08 21.76 20.89
C LYS A 176 -5.81 22.61 20.81
N CYS A 177 -4.85 22.26 19.94
CA CYS A 177 -3.64 23.06 19.73
C CYS A 177 -3.98 24.47 19.21
N PHE A 178 -4.98 24.62 18.34
CA PHE A 178 -5.47 25.93 17.92
C PHE A 178 -6.12 26.72 19.07
N ASP A 179 -7.00 26.10 19.84
CA ASP A 179 -7.73 26.76 20.91
C ASP A 179 -6.79 27.28 22.01
N GLU A 180 -5.73 26.52 22.33
CA GLU A 180 -4.67 26.91 23.27
C GLU A 180 -3.93 28.19 22.82
N LYS A 181 -3.87 28.46 21.50
CA LYS A 181 -3.25 29.67 20.91
C LYS A 181 -4.26 30.78 20.63
N SER A 182 -5.55 30.44 20.58
CA SER A 182 -6.60 31.31 20.03
C SER A 182 -6.80 32.61 20.81
N ASN A 183 -6.51 32.67 22.11
CA ASN A 183 -6.77 33.88 22.91
C ASN A 183 -5.83 35.05 22.60
N ASP A 184 -4.62 34.77 22.10
CA ASP A 184 -3.56 35.77 21.94
C ASP A 184 -3.31 36.18 20.48
N VAL A 185 -4.15 35.75 19.53
CA VAL A 185 -3.96 35.98 18.09
C VAL A 185 -4.93 37.02 17.49
N SER A 186 -4.50 37.63 16.38
CA SER A 186 -5.27 38.61 15.61
C SER A 186 -6.54 38.00 14.99
N ASP A 187 -7.54 38.83 14.68
CA ASP A 187 -8.79 38.37 14.03
C ASP A 187 -8.53 37.71 12.66
N ALA A 188 -7.53 38.17 11.91
CA ALA A 188 -7.19 37.52 10.64
C ALA A 188 -6.54 36.15 10.84
N THR A 189 -5.76 35.96 11.92
CA THR A 189 -5.20 34.65 12.26
C THR A 189 -6.31 33.70 12.73
N ARG A 190 -7.31 34.18 13.48
CA ARG A 190 -8.51 33.38 13.79
C ARG A 190 -9.24 32.96 12.51
N GLU A 191 -9.40 33.87 11.56
CA GLU A 191 -10.04 33.59 10.28
C GLU A 191 -9.21 32.63 9.41
N LEU A 192 -7.88 32.73 9.44
CA LEU A 192 -6.96 31.78 8.81
C LEU A 192 -7.21 30.36 9.33
N PHE A 193 -7.26 30.17 10.66
CA PHE A 193 -7.55 28.86 11.24
C PHE A 193 -8.93 28.35 10.87
N ARG A 194 -9.94 29.22 10.99
CA ARG A 194 -11.31 28.86 10.62
C ARG A 194 -11.33 28.34 9.19
N ARG A 195 -10.71 29.04 8.23
CA ARG A 195 -10.69 28.61 6.82
C ARG A 195 -9.82 27.39 6.58
N GLY A 196 -8.61 27.32 7.13
CA GLY A 196 -7.68 26.20 6.91
C GLY A 196 -8.15 24.88 7.51
N PHE A 197 -8.89 24.92 8.63
CA PHE A 197 -9.42 23.72 9.26
C PHE A 197 -10.81 23.31 8.73
N THR A 198 -11.70 24.27 8.44
CA THR A 198 -13.07 23.96 7.95
C THR A 198 -13.17 23.63 6.46
N SER A 199 -12.17 23.98 5.65
CA SER A 199 -12.18 23.67 4.21
C SER A 199 -11.94 22.18 3.90
N GLY A 200 -11.62 21.37 4.90
CA GLY A 200 -11.44 19.93 4.81
C GLY A 200 -12.68 19.10 5.14
N ASP A 201 -13.82 19.36 4.48
CA ASP A 201 -14.97 18.47 4.63
C ASP A 201 -14.60 17.10 4.06
N THR A 202 -14.26 16.16 4.95
CA THR A 202 -13.92 14.77 4.60
C THR A 202 -15.11 14.02 3.97
N LEU A 203 -16.29 14.65 3.94
CA LEU A 203 -17.50 14.15 3.29
C LEU A 203 -17.74 14.79 1.92
N ASP A 204 -16.91 15.73 1.46
CA ASP A 204 -17.01 16.27 0.11
C ASP A 204 -16.67 15.17 -0.92
N PRO A 205 -17.63 14.69 -1.73
CA PRO A 205 -17.39 13.59 -2.65
C PRO A 205 -16.45 13.95 -3.81
N ARG A 206 -15.99 15.20 -3.92
CA ARG A 206 -15.04 15.65 -4.95
C ARG A 206 -13.59 15.34 -4.59
N PHE A 207 -13.30 15.23 -3.30
CA PHE A 207 -11.95 15.05 -2.77
C PHE A 207 -11.95 13.96 -1.73
N GLY A 208 -10.84 13.26 -1.59
CA GLY A 208 -10.76 12.22 -0.57
C GLY A 208 -9.41 11.55 -0.55
N TYR A 209 -9.23 10.71 0.45
CA TYR A 209 -8.05 9.88 0.58
C TYR A 209 -8.53 8.45 0.68
N TYR A 210 -7.89 7.59 -0.08
CA TYR A 210 -8.12 6.16 -0.02
C TYR A 210 -6.89 5.53 0.58
N ALA A 211 -7.06 4.68 1.58
CA ALA A 211 -5.97 4.03 2.26
C ALA A 211 -6.14 2.52 2.31
N THR A 212 -5.00 1.82 2.32
CA THR A 212 -4.93 0.44 2.81
C THR A 212 -3.85 0.37 3.88
N SER A 213 -4.11 -0.44 4.90
CA SER A 213 -3.25 -0.55 6.06
C SER A 213 -2.41 -1.81 6.01
N PHE A 214 -1.17 -1.67 6.46
CA PHE A 214 -0.21 -2.74 6.66
C PHE A 214 0.32 -2.69 8.09
N CYS A 215 0.95 -3.77 8.53
CA CYS A 215 1.82 -3.76 9.70
C CYS A 215 3.11 -4.53 9.40
N SER A 216 4.03 -4.54 10.36
CA SER A 216 5.34 -5.19 10.21
C SER A 216 5.32 -6.70 10.50
N ASN A 217 4.30 -7.22 11.17
CA ASN A 217 4.28 -8.60 11.69
C ASN A 217 3.13 -9.42 11.08
N SER A 218 3.47 -10.60 10.56
CA SER A 218 2.53 -11.50 9.86
C SER A 218 1.73 -12.43 10.77
N ASP A 219 1.97 -12.41 12.08
CA ASP A 219 1.30 -13.27 13.06
C ASP A 219 1.00 -12.54 14.38
N LEU A 220 0.12 -11.53 14.33
CA LEU A 220 -0.35 -10.77 15.49
C LEU A 220 -1.78 -11.17 15.87
N LEU A 221 -1.97 -11.58 17.13
CA LEU A 221 -3.27 -12.01 17.66
C LEU A 221 -4.34 -10.91 17.58
N SER A 222 -3.98 -9.65 17.88
CA SER A 222 -4.89 -8.51 17.77
C SER A 222 -5.37 -8.32 16.32
N GLN A 223 -4.45 -8.41 15.36
CA GLN A 223 -4.74 -8.31 13.93
C GLN A 223 -5.59 -9.48 13.41
N TRP A 224 -5.33 -10.72 13.86
CA TRP A 224 -6.16 -11.88 13.50
C TRP A 224 -7.62 -11.69 13.92
N ARG A 225 -7.85 -11.17 15.13
CA ARG A 225 -9.19 -10.93 15.66
C ARG A 225 -9.91 -9.82 14.90
N ALA A 226 -9.24 -8.69 14.71
CA ALA A 226 -9.84 -7.48 14.13
C ALA A 226 -10.01 -7.57 12.62
N TYR A 227 -8.98 -8.01 11.89
CA TYR A 227 -8.91 -7.89 10.43
C TYR A 227 -8.72 -9.23 9.72
N GLY A 228 -8.19 -10.25 10.42
CA GLY A 228 -8.04 -11.61 9.92
C GLY A 228 -9.32 -12.45 9.99
N GLY A 229 -10.49 -11.88 9.68
CA GLY A 229 -11.76 -12.61 9.62
C GLY A 229 -12.13 -13.36 10.90
N GLY A 230 -11.83 -12.79 12.07
CA GLY A 230 -12.10 -13.41 13.36
C GLY A 230 -11.15 -14.56 13.73
N GLY A 231 -9.98 -14.65 13.08
CA GLY A 231 -8.94 -15.67 13.36
C GLY A 231 -8.67 -16.65 12.22
N ASN A 232 -9.57 -16.75 11.24
CA ASN A 232 -9.44 -17.69 10.11
C ASN A 232 -9.04 -17.01 8.79
N GLY A 233 -8.52 -15.79 8.87
CA GLY A 233 -8.11 -14.97 7.72
C GLY A 233 -6.66 -15.20 7.31
N TYR A 234 -6.13 -14.20 6.60
CA TYR A 234 -4.81 -14.28 5.98
C TYR A 234 -4.06 -12.95 6.14
N ALA A 235 -2.75 -13.02 6.31
CA ALA A 235 -1.84 -11.88 6.20
C ALA A 235 -1.06 -12.01 4.91
N LEU A 236 -1.16 -11.00 4.04
CA LEU A 236 -0.50 -10.94 2.74
C LEU A 236 0.76 -10.08 2.87
N GLY A 237 1.93 -10.69 2.68
CA GLY A 237 3.21 -10.01 2.79
C GLY A 237 3.68 -9.46 1.44
N PHE A 238 3.82 -8.15 1.33
CA PHE A 238 4.28 -7.44 0.13
C PHE A 238 5.71 -6.95 0.28
N SER A 239 6.52 -7.11 -0.76
CA SER A 239 7.87 -6.54 -0.82
C SER A 239 7.79 -5.02 -0.93
N THR A 240 8.22 -4.32 0.12
CA THR A 240 8.20 -2.87 0.22
C THR A 240 9.02 -2.21 -0.89
N ASN A 241 10.19 -2.77 -1.21
CA ASN A 241 11.08 -2.27 -2.26
C ASN A 241 10.47 -2.35 -3.66
N SER A 242 9.53 -3.27 -3.88
CA SER A 242 8.86 -3.45 -5.17
C SER A 242 7.54 -2.69 -5.28
N ILE A 243 7.08 -2.05 -4.20
CA ILE A 243 5.95 -1.14 -4.25
C ILE A 243 6.40 0.12 -5.02
N LYS A 244 6.01 0.20 -6.29
CA LYS A 244 6.25 1.39 -7.12
C LYS A 244 5.04 2.29 -7.03
N LEU A 245 5.23 3.41 -6.37
CA LEU A 245 4.19 4.41 -6.19
C LEU A 245 4.37 5.55 -7.18
N ASP A 246 3.25 6.09 -7.66
CA ASP A 246 3.22 7.36 -8.37
C ASP A 246 3.20 8.52 -7.35
N GLN A 247 3.11 9.75 -7.85
CA GLN A 247 3.11 10.96 -7.00
C GLN A 247 1.88 11.06 -6.09
N ASP A 248 0.77 10.42 -6.49
CA ASP A 248 -0.53 10.50 -5.81
C ASP A 248 -0.68 9.41 -4.73
N CYS A 249 0.27 8.48 -4.64
CA CYS A 249 0.24 7.33 -3.75
C CYS A 249 1.49 7.26 -2.87
N GLN A 250 1.37 7.21 -1.56
CA GLN A 250 2.54 7.24 -0.68
C GLN A 250 2.36 6.39 0.58
N LEU A 251 3.46 5.82 1.07
CA LEU A 251 3.48 5.13 2.37
C LEU A 251 3.69 6.13 3.50
N ARG A 252 2.99 5.89 4.61
CA ARG A 252 3.11 6.63 5.87
C ARG A 252 3.08 5.69 7.06
N LYS A 253 3.99 5.87 8.02
CA LYS A 253 3.81 5.33 9.36
C LYS A 253 2.75 6.14 10.10
N VAL A 254 1.93 5.42 10.84
CA VAL A 254 1.05 6.03 11.83
C VAL A 254 1.87 6.40 13.07
N ILE A 255 1.65 7.61 13.56
CA ILE A 255 2.27 8.19 14.75
C ILE A 255 1.29 8.03 15.91
N TYR A 256 1.76 7.44 17.00
CA TYR A 256 0.95 7.17 18.21
C TYR A 256 1.35 8.04 19.40
N ASP A 257 2.57 8.58 19.40
CA ASP A 257 3.09 9.35 20.52
C ASP A 257 2.45 10.74 20.57
N VAL A 258 1.79 11.06 21.68
CA VAL A 258 0.99 12.29 21.83
C VAL A 258 1.89 13.54 21.87
N GLU A 259 3.10 13.43 22.42
CA GLU A 259 4.02 14.56 22.49
C GLU A 259 4.55 14.92 21.10
N THR A 260 4.95 13.91 20.32
CA THR A 260 5.31 14.07 18.90
C THR A 260 4.16 14.64 18.08
N GLN A 261 2.94 14.10 18.25
CA GLN A 261 1.75 14.58 17.53
C GLN A 261 1.51 16.08 17.79
N LYS A 262 1.52 16.49 19.07
CA LYS A 262 1.37 17.88 19.46
C LYS A 262 2.49 18.76 18.92
N ARG A 263 3.75 18.31 19.05
CA ARG A 263 4.93 19.03 18.57
C ARG A 263 4.83 19.35 17.07
N LEU A 264 4.43 18.38 16.26
CA LEU A 264 4.27 18.56 14.81
C LEU A 264 3.15 19.56 14.47
N VAL A 265 2.02 19.44 15.16
CA VAL A 265 0.89 20.36 14.99
C VAL A 265 1.26 21.77 15.43
N ASP A 266 1.80 21.94 16.63
CA ASP A 266 2.20 23.25 17.16
C ASP A 266 3.24 23.92 16.26
N HIS A 267 4.26 23.19 15.79
CA HIS A 267 5.27 23.74 14.88
C HIS A 267 4.65 24.19 13.55
N THR A 268 3.77 23.37 12.96
CA THR A 268 3.06 23.73 11.72
C THR A 268 2.24 25.00 11.89
N ILE A 269 1.52 25.09 13.00
CA ILE A 269 0.65 26.22 13.32
C ILE A 269 1.49 27.48 13.55
N ASP A 270 2.47 27.42 14.45
CA ASP A 270 3.26 28.59 14.86
C ASP A 270 4.08 29.14 13.71
N ALA A 271 4.73 28.27 12.93
CA ALA A 271 5.52 28.70 11.79
C ALA A 271 4.64 29.31 10.68
N THR A 272 3.44 28.75 10.44
CA THR A 272 2.47 29.32 9.49
C THR A 272 1.95 30.68 9.96
N ILE A 273 1.59 30.84 11.24
CA ILE A 273 1.16 32.14 11.79
C ILE A 273 2.27 33.17 11.66
N SER A 274 3.49 32.82 12.05
CA SER A 274 4.65 33.74 12.02
C SER A 274 4.88 34.29 10.62
N LEU A 275 4.86 33.40 9.61
CA LEU A 275 4.97 33.81 8.22
C LEU A 275 3.75 34.60 7.74
N PHE A 276 2.55 34.19 8.11
CA PHE A 276 1.30 34.87 7.75
C PHE A 276 1.25 36.30 8.28
N GLU A 277 1.59 36.54 9.55
CA GLU A 277 1.59 37.88 10.15
C GLU A 277 2.66 38.79 9.52
N THR A 278 3.79 38.21 9.11
CA THR A 278 4.83 38.91 8.35
C THR A 278 4.31 39.37 6.98
N GLU A 279 3.69 38.46 6.21
CA GLU A 279 3.13 38.77 4.88
C GLU A 279 1.88 39.65 4.96
N ARG A 280 1.09 39.52 6.02
CA ARG A 280 -0.10 40.33 6.27
C ARG A 280 0.26 41.81 6.38
N GLY A 281 1.37 42.15 7.05
CA GLY A 281 1.84 43.54 7.16
C GLY A 281 0.77 44.53 7.69
N GLY A 282 -0.16 44.07 8.52
CA GLY A 282 -1.27 44.86 9.07
C GLY A 282 -2.56 44.90 8.24
N MET A 283 -2.58 44.39 7.00
CA MET A 283 -3.76 44.37 6.11
C MET A 283 -5.02 43.80 6.78
N LEU A 284 -6.19 44.34 6.42
CA LEU A 284 -7.48 43.82 6.85
C LEU A 284 -7.88 42.56 6.06
N ILE A 285 -8.85 41.80 6.58
CA ILE A 285 -9.29 40.52 5.99
C ILE A 285 -9.70 40.68 4.52
N ASP A 286 -10.48 41.71 4.19
CA ASP A 286 -10.96 41.94 2.82
C ASP A 286 -9.80 42.20 1.84
N GLU A 287 -8.75 42.92 2.28
CA GLU A 287 -7.55 43.17 1.46
C GLU A 287 -6.73 41.89 1.26
N LEU A 288 -6.66 41.03 2.28
CA LEU A 288 -5.98 39.74 2.20
C LEU A 288 -6.70 38.79 1.24
N ASP A 289 -8.03 38.84 1.20
CA ASP A 289 -8.84 38.06 0.28
C ASP A 289 -8.72 38.54 -1.17
N GLU A 290 -8.78 39.85 -1.38
CA GLU A 290 -8.58 40.44 -2.71
C GLU A 290 -7.22 40.06 -3.29
N LYS A 291 -6.17 40.07 -2.44
CA LYS A 291 -4.80 39.69 -2.82
C LYS A 291 -4.53 38.18 -2.80
N GLN A 292 -5.53 37.35 -2.50
CA GLN A 292 -5.40 35.89 -2.39
C GLN A 292 -4.38 35.40 -1.34
N ILE A 293 -3.99 36.25 -0.38
CA ILE A 293 -3.05 35.89 0.69
C ILE A 293 -3.74 34.96 1.69
N LEU A 294 -4.89 35.38 2.24
CA LEU A 294 -5.60 34.58 3.23
C LEU A 294 -6.07 33.21 2.67
N PRO A 295 -6.66 33.12 1.45
CA PRO A 295 -6.98 31.84 0.83
C PRO A 295 -5.75 30.95 0.60
N ALA A 296 -4.61 31.52 0.17
CA ALA A 296 -3.39 30.76 -0.04
C ALA A 296 -2.85 30.18 1.28
N PHE A 297 -2.75 30.99 2.34
CA PHE A 297 -2.30 30.51 3.65
C PHE A 297 -3.28 29.50 4.26
N ALA A 298 -4.59 29.69 4.08
CA ALA A 298 -5.58 28.73 4.53
C ALA A 298 -5.41 27.37 3.82
N ALA A 299 -5.21 27.38 2.50
CA ALA A 299 -4.94 26.17 1.74
C ALA A 299 -3.60 25.52 2.11
N PHE A 300 -2.57 26.33 2.37
CA PHE A 300 -1.26 25.85 2.84
C PHE A 300 -1.39 25.12 4.18
N LEU A 301 -2.05 25.76 5.16
CA LEU A 301 -2.26 25.19 6.48
C LEU A 301 -3.08 23.90 6.39
N HIS A 302 -4.13 23.92 5.56
CA HIS A 302 -4.96 22.75 5.29
C HIS A 302 -4.14 21.56 4.76
N ASP A 303 -3.34 21.77 3.71
CA ASP A 303 -2.56 20.70 3.06
C ASP A 303 -1.59 20.02 4.05
N HIS A 304 -0.99 20.77 4.99
CA HIS A 304 -0.04 20.22 5.97
C HIS A 304 -0.74 19.53 7.14
N LEU A 305 -1.81 20.11 7.68
CA LEU A 305 -2.55 19.50 8.79
C LEU A 305 -3.31 18.24 8.38
N LEU A 306 -3.70 18.15 7.11
CA LEU A 306 -4.38 17.00 6.57
C LEU A 306 -3.52 15.74 6.61
N GLU A 307 -2.19 15.84 6.49
CA GLU A 307 -1.28 14.71 6.69
C GLU A 307 -1.42 14.10 8.08
N TYR A 308 -1.67 14.93 9.10
CA TYR A 308 -1.84 14.47 10.48
C TYR A 308 -3.17 13.75 10.69
N LEU A 309 -4.23 14.15 9.99
CA LEU A 309 -5.54 13.51 10.11
C LEU A 309 -5.52 12.02 9.72
N PHE A 310 -4.66 11.64 8.77
CA PHE A 310 -4.55 10.25 8.35
C PHE A 310 -3.29 9.54 8.85
N THR A 311 -2.41 10.22 9.58
CA THR A 311 -1.22 9.59 10.20
C THR A 311 -1.24 9.59 11.71
N PHE A 312 -2.13 10.32 12.38
CA PHE A 312 -2.25 10.27 13.83
C PHE A 312 -3.25 9.22 14.27
N LYS A 313 -2.92 8.54 15.37
CA LYS A 313 -3.79 7.55 15.99
C LYS A 313 -3.60 7.54 17.49
N HIS A 314 -4.64 7.18 18.22
CA HIS A 314 -4.60 7.16 19.68
C HIS A 314 -3.58 6.11 20.18
N PRO A 315 -2.80 6.38 21.25
CA PRO A 315 -1.78 5.46 21.78
C PRO A 315 -2.25 4.03 22.08
N ALA A 316 -3.53 3.86 22.40
CA ALA A 316 -4.14 2.55 22.67
C ALA A 316 -4.02 1.55 21.49
N PHE A 317 -3.78 2.03 20.28
CA PHE A 317 -3.62 1.20 19.08
C PHE A 317 -2.16 0.99 18.66
N ILE A 318 -1.18 1.33 19.50
CA ILE A 318 0.25 1.22 19.16
C ILE A 318 0.66 -0.21 18.75
N GLU A 319 -0.05 -1.23 19.26
CA GLU A 319 0.18 -2.64 18.87
C GLU A 319 -0.04 -2.90 17.37
N GLU A 320 -0.82 -2.06 16.68
CA GLU A 320 -1.07 -2.23 15.24
C GLU A 320 0.17 -1.96 14.40
N ASN A 321 1.11 -1.13 14.89
CA ASN A 321 2.31 -0.70 14.15
C ASN A 321 1.98 -0.39 12.67
N GLU A 322 0.93 0.42 12.52
CA GLU A 322 0.27 0.62 11.25
C GLU A 322 1.11 1.45 10.27
N ILE A 323 1.20 0.97 9.05
CA ILE A 323 1.76 1.67 7.89
C ILE A 323 0.64 1.78 6.85
N ARG A 324 0.27 3.00 6.47
CA ARG A 324 -0.78 3.27 5.50
C ARG A 324 -0.18 3.53 4.14
N LEU A 325 -0.72 2.89 3.11
CA LEU A 325 -0.57 3.35 1.73
C LEU A 325 -1.75 4.24 1.41
N ILE A 326 -1.47 5.51 1.12
CA ILE A 326 -2.46 6.58 1.01
C ILE A 326 -2.48 7.08 -0.43
N TYR A 327 -3.66 7.18 -1.00
CA TYR A 327 -3.91 7.65 -2.34
C TYR A 327 -4.78 8.90 -2.32
N LYS A 328 -4.28 10.01 -2.90
CA LYS A 328 -5.02 11.27 -3.03
C LYS A 328 -6.01 11.17 -4.19
N PHE A 329 -7.29 11.07 -3.88
CA PHE A 329 -8.35 10.95 -4.86
C PHE A 329 -8.70 12.30 -5.49
N ASN A 330 -8.82 12.30 -6.81
CA ASN A 330 -9.35 13.40 -7.58
C ASN A 330 -10.53 12.92 -8.41
N LYS A 331 -11.73 13.45 -8.14
CA LYS A 331 -12.96 13.01 -8.81
C LYS A 331 -12.89 13.05 -10.35
N ASP A 332 -12.33 14.10 -10.92
CA ASP A 332 -12.29 14.28 -12.38
C ASP A 332 -11.40 13.21 -13.05
N ARG A 333 -10.33 12.80 -12.36
CA ARG A 333 -9.40 11.77 -12.83
C ARG A 333 -9.90 10.34 -12.53
N ASP A 334 -10.42 10.12 -11.33
CA ASP A 334 -10.46 8.81 -10.69
C ASP A 334 -11.85 8.19 -10.54
N LEU A 335 -12.93 8.98 -10.68
CA LEU A 335 -14.30 8.51 -10.41
C LEU A 335 -14.67 7.23 -11.18
N LYS A 336 -14.19 7.09 -12.42
CA LYS A 336 -14.42 5.90 -13.28
C LYS A 336 -13.78 4.61 -12.76
N ASN A 337 -12.82 4.72 -11.85
CA ASN A 337 -12.05 3.59 -11.32
C ASN A 337 -12.54 3.13 -9.94
N ILE A 338 -13.37 3.95 -9.26
CA ILE A 338 -13.96 3.58 -7.98
C ILE A 338 -14.83 2.33 -8.15
N LYS A 339 -14.68 1.40 -7.22
CA LYS A 339 -15.57 0.25 -7.04
C LYS A 339 -16.24 0.32 -5.67
N PHE A 340 -17.26 -0.50 -5.47
CA PHE A 340 -18.03 -0.54 -4.23
C PHE A 340 -18.09 -1.95 -3.70
N ARG A 341 -17.98 -2.09 -2.38
CA ARG A 341 -18.24 -3.34 -1.66
C ARG A 341 -19.32 -3.11 -0.61
N SER A 342 -20.07 -4.15 -0.28
CA SER A 342 -21.04 -4.08 0.82
C SER A 342 -20.33 -4.33 2.14
N TYR A 343 -20.53 -3.45 3.11
CA TYR A 343 -20.14 -3.65 4.50
C TYR A 343 -21.27 -3.13 5.39
N ASN A 344 -21.84 -3.98 6.24
CA ASN A 344 -23.00 -3.63 7.07
C ASN A 344 -24.15 -2.96 6.30
N SER A 345 -24.41 -3.39 5.06
CA SER A 345 -25.40 -2.82 4.13
C SER A 345 -25.12 -1.38 3.65
N VAL A 346 -23.94 -0.85 3.95
CA VAL A 346 -23.45 0.43 3.43
C VAL A 346 -22.58 0.18 2.19
N PRO A 347 -22.78 0.91 1.08
CA PRO A 347 -21.89 0.85 -0.07
C PRO A 347 -20.58 1.56 0.29
N VAL A 348 -19.52 0.78 0.53
CA VAL A 348 -18.19 1.31 0.85
C VAL A 348 -17.39 1.47 -0.43
N PRO A 349 -17.00 2.72 -0.80
CA PRO A 349 -16.16 2.96 -1.96
C PRO A 349 -14.73 2.49 -1.71
N TYR A 350 -14.13 1.89 -2.72
CA TYR A 350 -12.71 1.54 -2.70
C TYR A 350 -12.07 1.75 -4.09
N MET A 351 -10.81 2.16 -4.08
CA MET A 351 -9.97 2.31 -5.26
C MET A 351 -9.11 1.04 -5.44
N PRO A 352 -9.33 0.23 -6.49
CA PRO A 352 -8.43 -0.85 -6.83
C PRO A 352 -7.11 -0.28 -7.37
N LEU A 353 -6.05 -0.39 -6.59
CA LEU A 353 -4.72 0.07 -6.98
C LEU A 353 -3.88 -1.10 -7.48
N ASN A 354 -3.40 -0.97 -8.72
CA ASN A 354 -2.34 -1.82 -9.24
C ASN A 354 -1.00 -1.20 -8.82
N LEU A 355 -0.21 -1.90 -8.00
CA LEU A 355 1.09 -1.39 -7.48
C LEU A 355 2.21 -1.35 -8.54
N GLN A 356 1.87 -1.16 -9.80
CA GLN A 356 2.82 -1.16 -10.90
C GLN A 356 2.59 0.02 -11.82
N SER A 357 3.68 0.67 -12.23
CA SER A 357 3.64 1.51 -13.43
C SER A 357 3.43 0.63 -14.67
N GLU A 358 2.74 1.17 -15.66
CA GLU A 358 2.13 0.51 -16.83
C GLU A 358 3.00 -0.44 -17.69
N LYS A 359 4.24 -0.80 -17.32
CA LYS A 359 5.18 -1.44 -18.26
C LYS A 359 5.88 -2.74 -17.86
N LEU A 360 5.89 -3.24 -16.62
CA LEU A 360 6.95 -4.22 -16.27
C LEU A 360 6.61 -5.48 -15.46
N LEU A 361 5.44 -5.63 -14.84
CA LEU A 361 5.05 -6.87 -14.15
C LEU A 361 3.59 -7.20 -14.50
N ALA A 362 3.12 -8.41 -14.18
CA ALA A 362 1.73 -8.81 -14.38
C ALA A 362 1.03 -9.19 -13.07
N ILE A 363 1.74 -9.06 -11.93
CA ILE A 363 1.35 -9.53 -10.60
C ILE A 363 1.86 -8.58 -9.49
N LEU A 364 1.08 -8.37 -8.42
CA LEU A 364 1.44 -7.58 -7.23
C LEU A 364 2.78 -8.06 -6.64
N PRO A 365 3.52 -7.21 -5.93
CA PRO A 365 4.78 -7.59 -5.26
C PRO A 365 4.55 -8.45 -4.01
N LEU A 366 3.62 -9.40 -4.08
CA LEU A 366 3.30 -10.36 -3.03
C LEU A 366 4.43 -11.39 -2.93
N VAL A 367 4.98 -11.59 -1.74
CA VAL A 367 6.08 -12.53 -1.49
C VAL A 367 5.73 -13.62 -0.49
N SER A 368 4.71 -13.41 0.34
CA SER A 368 4.23 -14.43 1.31
C SER A 368 2.74 -14.31 1.60
N ILE A 369 2.13 -15.43 2.02
CA ILE A 369 0.81 -15.48 2.66
C ILE A 369 0.95 -16.28 3.94
N THR A 370 0.61 -15.66 5.07
CA THR A 370 0.44 -16.35 6.35
C THR A 370 -1.04 -16.63 6.55
N HIS A 371 -1.42 -17.89 6.74
CA HIS A 371 -2.78 -18.23 7.15
C HIS A 371 -2.91 -18.16 8.68
N GLY A 372 -4.06 -17.70 9.16
CA GLY A 372 -4.38 -17.69 10.59
C GLY A 372 -4.44 -19.10 11.20
N PRO A 373 -4.59 -19.19 12.54
CA PRO A 373 -4.70 -20.47 13.24
C PRO A 373 -5.85 -21.32 12.67
N THR A 374 -5.60 -22.61 12.42
CA THR A 374 -6.59 -23.51 11.81
C THR A 374 -6.36 -24.96 12.23
N LEU A 375 -7.45 -25.75 12.28
CA LEU A 375 -7.39 -27.20 12.54
C LEU A 375 -6.74 -27.99 11.40
N HIS A 376 -6.70 -27.41 10.20
CA HIS A 376 -6.26 -28.11 8.98
C HIS A 376 -5.22 -27.29 8.21
N PRO A 377 -4.01 -27.08 8.78
CA PRO A 377 -2.97 -26.25 8.16
C PRO A 377 -2.51 -26.82 6.80
N ASP A 378 -2.30 -28.13 6.68
CA ASP A 378 -1.84 -28.74 5.44
C ASP A 378 -2.88 -28.66 4.31
N LEU A 379 -4.16 -28.84 4.65
CA LEU A 379 -5.26 -28.69 3.70
C LEU A 379 -5.38 -27.23 3.22
N THR A 380 -5.21 -26.28 4.16
CA THR A 380 -5.19 -24.85 3.86
C THR A 380 -4.05 -24.53 2.89
N LYS A 381 -2.82 -24.95 3.21
CA LYS A 381 -1.65 -24.76 2.33
C LYS A 381 -1.84 -25.39 0.94
N LYS A 382 -2.42 -26.59 0.87
CA LYS A 382 -2.74 -27.23 -0.42
C LYS A 382 -3.69 -26.37 -1.26
N SER A 383 -4.79 -25.90 -0.68
CA SER A 383 -5.76 -25.05 -1.40
C SER A 383 -5.15 -23.72 -1.85
N LEU A 384 -4.37 -23.06 -0.98
CA LEU A 384 -3.67 -21.82 -1.31
C LEU A 384 -2.66 -22.01 -2.43
N SER A 385 -1.89 -23.10 -2.40
CA SER A 385 -0.91 -23.42 -3.44
C SER A 385 -1.57 -23.52 -4.82
N LEU A 386 -2.71 -24.22 -4.93
CA LEU A 386 -3.48 -24.31 -6.18
C LEU A 386 -4.00 -22.94 -6.65
N MET A 387 -4.50 -22.12 -5.72
CA MET A 387 -4.99 -20.78 -6.05
C MET A 387 -3.86 -19.86 -6.53
N LEU A 388 -2.71 -19.88 -5.87
CA LEU A 388 -1.54 -19.09 -6.24
C LEU A 388 -1.02 -19.51 -7.62
N GLU A 389 -0.94 -20.82 -7.86
CA GLU A 389 -0.56 -21.38 -9.15
C GLU A 389 -1.49 -20.90 -10.27
N GLN A 390 -2.82 -20.97 -10.05
CA GLN A 390 -3.83 -20.50 -11.00
C GLN A 390 -3.72 -19.00 -11.31
N ASN A 391 -3.23 -18.18 -10.38
CA ASN A 391 -3.13 -16.73 -10.50
C ASN A 391 -1.69 -16.23 -10.79
N ASN A 392 -0.75 -17.11 -11.14
CA ASN A 392 0.66 -16.77 -11.44
C ASN A 392 1.47 -16.23 -10.24
N TYR A 393 1.12 -16.67 -9.02
CA TYR A 393 1.80 -16.37 -7.77
C TYR A 393 2.51 -17.58 -7.16
N SER A 394 2.96 -18.55 -7.97
CA SER A 394 3.63 -19.77 -7.51
C SER A 394 4.94 -19.56 -6.74
N HIS A 395 5.47 -18.34 -6.75
CA HIS A 395 6.66 -17.93 -6.01
C HIS A 395 6.38 -17.43 -4.60
N VAL A 396 5.10 -17.22 -4.25
CA VAL A 396 4.68 -16.73 -2.94
C VAL A 396 4.81 -17.82 -1.90
N GLU A 397 5.48 -17.51 -0.80
CA GLU A 397 5.70 -18.45 0.29
C GLU A 397 4.44 -18.62 1.16
N LEU A 398 4.10 -19.86 1.54
CA LEU A 398 2.94 -20.17 2.38
C LEU A 398 3.36 -20.51 3.80
N ILE A 399 2.97 -19.65 4.73
CA ILE A 399 3.33 -19.73 6.15
C ILE A 399 2.07 -20.02 6.97
N GLY A 400 2.21 -20.77 8.06
CA GLY A 400 1.14 -20.95 9.03
C GLY A 400 1.41 -20.14 10.29
N SER A 401 0.37 -19.52 10.83
CA SER A 401 0.41 -18.87 12.13
C SER A 401 0.86 -19.85 13.23
N ALA A 402 1.75 -19.39 14.10
CA ALA A 402 2.15 -20.06 15.33
C ALA A 402 1.23 -19.69 16.51
N THR A 403 0.37 -18.68 16.34
CA THR A 403 -0.65 -18.31 17.33
C THR A 403 -1.58 -19.51 17.60
N PRO A 404 -1.82 -19.87 18.87
CA PRO A 404 -2.66 -21.01 19.20
C PRO A 404 -4.12 -20.77 18.76
N LEU A 405 -4.72 -21.78 18.14
CA LEU A 405 -6.15 -21.79 17.84
C LEU A 405 -6.93 -21.82 19.16
N ARG A 406 -7.75 -20.80 19.41
CA ARG A 406 -8.78 -20.84 20.45
C ARG A 406 -10.10 -21.26 19.80
N LEU A 407 -10.53 -22.48 20.12
CA LEU A 407 -11.82 -23.05 19.73
C LEU A 407 -12.96 -22.49 20.59
#